data_AF-A0A7X8JYG9-F1
#
_entry.id   AF-A0A7X8JYG9-F1
#
_cell.length_a   1.000
_cell.length_b   1.000
_cell.length_c   1.000
_cell.angle_alpha   90.00
_cell.angle_beta   90.00
_cell.angle_gamma   90.00
#
_symmetry.space_group_name_H-M   'P 1'
#
loop_
_entity.id
_entity.type
_entity.pdbx_description
1 polymer ?
#
loop_
_entity_poly.entity_id
_entity_poly.type
_entity_poly.pdbx_seq_one_letter_code
_entity_poly.pdbx_strand_id
1 'polypeptide(L)'
;TFLAEKFKPNTGDCYQELLIFPAVDEINLSQDKVTLVLFEPYTGIGLHPELQKFFDNALYKNRVMFLSGSRDTMNRLYAAAKELKAIERIIKNMIDEKVPEDNQQFQLAQDTKIKKITAVLSAAQQTFGVLYYPNIKGIQSADFSMEFKGNNYNGEDQIRKLLIEKLKLTDKTVDDTMRRKCEDRLFTRKEMRFSEVKSRAATETSWNWHHPKALDALLASCVEKDLWRVHGDYVEKGPFPKEPTSVTVSQKSENEETGKVILRLMPKFGDKIYYEVGAAATTSSLQVDDPNNFETTELKVSFLCVDSSGEHPTGEPMLWTRDIKVRHKIVDTRAGQTLHLKSQPGVKIKYTTDGSDPKENGGVYEGEVVIPSSTKFVQVIAEYDDDFYDSQTIKIDSSAKKELVIDKEKPMVVMHTFKAKDTKESYENLEVFKKYAEELSDVRIVLFKLDDKGSDIGYIEVNIDTKIATTAQMVEVTIDNLKSSFITNGRANIQFECGSVSFKTGQAFYDFVNEKQISLSQFKQEEIKIK
;
A
#
# COMPACT_ATOMS: atom_id res chain seq x y z
N THR A 1 -41.10 11.56 -25.16
CA THR A 1 -41.25 12.32 -26.42
C THR A 1 -40.13 11.92 -27.37
N PHE A 2 -40.28 12.11 -28.68
CA PHE A 2 -39.27 11.73 -29.68
C PHE A 2 -37.86 12.27 -29.34
N LEU A 3 -37.74 13.56 -29.02
CA LEU A 3 -36.48 14.18 -28.63
C LEU A 3 -35.90 13.57 -27.34
N ALA A 4 -36.74 13.21 -26.37
CA ALA A 4 -36.29 12.56 -25.14
C ALA A 4 -35.65 11.21 -25.38
N GLU A 5 -36.15 10.44 -26.35
CA GLU A 5 -35.52 9.17 -26.73
C GLU A 5 -34.21 9.38 -27.49
N LYS A 6 -34.16 10.38 -28.38
CA LYS A 6 -32.99 10.64 -29.23
C LYS A 6 -31.80 11.27 -28.50
N PHE A 7 -32.05 12.02 -27.44
CA PHE A 7 -31.03 12.63 -26.58
C PHE A 7 -30.91 11.96 -25.22
N LYS A 8 -31.51 10.78 -25.03
CA LYS A 8 -31.39 10.05 -23.77
C LYS A 8 -29.91 9.75 -23.46
N PRO A 9 -29.42 10.04 -22.24
CA PRO A 9 -28.09 9.60 -21.84
C PRO A 9 -28.08 8.07 -21.71
N ASN A 10 -27.35 7.40 -22.59
CA ASN A 10 -27.16 5.95 -22.62
C ASN A 10 -25.85 5.57 -21.92
N THR A 11 -24.76 6.25 -22.25
CA THR A 11 -23.45 6.08 -21.59
C THR A 11 -23.41 6.85 -20.28
N GLY A 12 -23.99 8.05 -20.25
CA GLY A 12 -24.15 8.87 -19.06
C GLY A 12 -22.85 9.50 -18.56
N ASP A 13 -21.86 9.73 -19.41
CA ASP A 13 -20.58 10.35 -19.01
C ASP A 13 -20.38 11.76 -19.52
N CYS A 14 -21.11 12.14 -20.56
CA CYS A 14 -21.19 13.50 -21.10
C CYS A 14 -22.23 14.34 -20.33
N TYR A 15 -23.44 13.80 -20.17
CA TYR A 15 -24.51 14.36 -19.34
C TYR A 15 -25.34 13.23 -18.73
N GLN A 16 -25.99 13.53 -17.61
CA GLN A 16 -26.81 12.56 -16.87
C GLN A 16 -28.28 12.99 -16.78
N GLU A 17 -28.56 14.26 -17.03
CA GLU A 17 -29.91 14.82 -17.02
C GLU A 17 -30.24 15.49 -18.35
N LEU A 18 -31.48 15.35 -18.79
CA LEU A 18 -32.00 15.89 -20.04
C LEU A 18 -33.28 16.67 -19.75
N LEU A 19 -33.28 17.96 -20.09
CA LEU A 19 -34.46 18.82 -20.05
C LEU A 19 -34.81 19.26 -21.47
N ILE A 20 -36.09 19.20 -21.82
CA ILE A 20 -36.57 19.52 -23.18
C ILE A 20 -37.60 20.63 -23.08
N PHE A 21 -37.24 21.80 -23.59
CA PHE A 21 -38.02 23.03 -23.52
C PHE A 21 -38.54 23.33 -22.10
N PRO A 22 -37.69 23.27 -21.06
CA PRO A 22 -38.11 23.67 -19.72
C PRO A 22 -38.36 25.19 -19.66
N ALA A 23 -39.17 25.64 -18.72
CA ALA A 23 -39.11 27.04 -18.32
C ALA A 23 -37.77 27.32 -17.61
N VAL A 24 -37.28 28.57 -17.66
CA VAL A 24 -35.93 28.90 -17.14
C VAL A 24 -35.84 28.68 -15.62
N ASP A 25 -36.92 28.90 -14.90
CA ASP A 25 -37.08 28.67 -13.45
C ASP A 25 -37.18 27.18 -13.08
N GLU A 26 -37.50 26.30 -14.03
CA GLU A 26 -37.53 24.85 -13.82
C GLU A 26 -36.14 24.20 -13.91
N ILE A 27 -35.14 24.93 -14.42
CA ILE A 27 -33.77 24.41 -14.60
C ILE A 27 -33.05 24.38 -13.24
N ASN A 28 -33.05 23.20 -12.62
CA ASN A 28 -32.35 22.96 -11.36
C ASN A 28 -31.04 22.20 -11.60
N LEU A 29 -29.91 22.85 -11.35
CA LEU A 29 -28.59 22.23 -11.51
C LEU A 29 -28.16 21.52 -10.23
N SER A 30 -27.53 20.36 -10.38
CA SER A 30 -26.95 19.60 -9.27
C SER A 30 -25.43 19.60 -9.33
N GLN A 31 -24.78 19.34 -8.19
CA GLN A 31 -23.32 19.28 -8.10
C GLN A 31 -22.72 18.09 -8.88
N ASP A 32 -23.41 16.95 -8.89
CA ASP A 32 -22.84 15.68 -9.36
C ASP A 32 -23.16 15.37 -10.81
N LYS A 33 -24.18 16.01 -11.40
CA LYS A 33 -24.67 15.69 -12.74
C LYS A 33 -24.57 16.89 -13.67
N VAL A 34 -24.19 16.62 -14.91
CA VAL A 34 -24.28 17.57 -16.01
C VAL A 34 -25.64 17.45 -16.69
N THR A 35 -26.28 18.59 -16.93
CA THR A 35 -27.61 18.69 -17.54
C THR A 35 -27.50 19.21 -18.97
N LEU A 36 -28.12 18.49 -19.91
CA LEU A 36 -28.36 18.96 -21.26
C LEU A 36 -29.76 19.59 -21.33
N VAL A 37 -29.83 20.85 -21.75
CA VAL A 37 -31.08 21.58 -21.92
C VAL A 37 -31.31 21.83 -23.41
N LEU A 38 -32.35 21.23 -23.99
CA LEU A 38 -32.82 21.57 -25.33
C LEU A 38 -33.74 22.78 -25.21
N PHE A 39 -33.44 23.84 -25.96
CA PHE A 39 -34.22 25.07 -25.93
C PHE A 39 -34.62 25.52 -27.32
N GLU A 40 -35.65 26.36 -27.40
CA GLU A 40 -36.11 26.90 -28.68
C GLU A 40 -35.00 27.72 -29.37
N PRO A 41 -34.95 27.74 -30.72
CA PRO A 41 -34.01 28.55 -31.45
C PRO A 41 -34.14 30.04 -31.12
N TYR A 42 -33.01 30.73 -31.10
CA TYR A 42 -32.97 32.17 -30.92
C TYR A 42 -32.33 32.83 -32.15
N THR A 43 -33.04 33.77 -32.76
CA THR A 43 -32.61 34.48 -33.98
C THR A 43 -31.63 35.62 -33.71
N GLY A 44 -31.41 35.97 -32.44
CA GLY A 44 -30.39 36.94 -32.04
C GLY A 44 -28.98 36.35 -32.00
N ILE A 45 -28.03 37.14 -31.49
CA ILE A 45 -26.62 36.75 -31.41
C ILE A 45 -26.38 35.96 -30.12
N GLY A 46 -25.86 34.74 -30.24
CA GLY A 46 -25.44 33.91 -29.11
C GLY A 46 -26.59 33.19 -28.40
N LEU A 47 -26.40 32.89 -27.11
CA LEU A 47 -27.39 32.21 -26.29
C LEU A 47 -28.57 33.16 -25.99
N HIS A 48 -29.78 32.59 -25.86
CA HIS A 48 -30.96 33.33 -25.44
C HIS A 48 -30.69 34.17 -24.17
N PRO A 49 -31.06 35.47 -24.11
CA PRO A 49 -30.67 36.37 -23.02
C PRO A 49 -31.09 35.89 -21.62
N GLU A 50 -32.24 35.22 -21.49
CA GLU A 50 -32.69 34.67 -20.21
C GLU A 50 -31.84 33.46 -19.77
N LEU A 51 -31.43 32.60 -20.70
CA LEU A 51 -30.54 31.48 -20.41
C LEU A 51 -29.12 31.97 -20.07
N GLN A 52 -28.66 33.05 -20.72
CA GLN A 52 -27.40 33.70 -20.37
C GLN A 52 -27.45 34.23 -18.94
N LYS A 53 -28.50 34.98 -18.57
CA LYS A 53 -28.71 35.47 -17.20
C LYS A 53 -28.81 34.33 -16.19
N PHE A 54 -29.49 33.24 -16.52
CA PHE A 54 -29.55 32.04 -15.70
C PHE A 54 -28.15 31.47 -15.47
N PHE A 55 -27.38 31.27 -16.54
CA PHE A 55 -26.02 30.73 -16.48
C PHE A 55 -25.09 31.60 -15.63
N ASP A 56 -25.14 32.92 -15.80
CA ASP A 56 -24.27 33.87 -15.09
C ASP A 56 -24.54 33.87 -13.58
N ASN A 57 -25.78 33.61 -13.16
CA ASN A 57 -26.19 33.54 -11.76
C ASN A 57 -26.18 32.12 -11.17
N ALA A 58 -25.96 31.09 -12.00
CA ALA A 58 -25.98 29.71 -11.55
C ALA A 58 -24.75 29.38 -10.70
N LEU A 59 -24.99 28.76 -9.53
CA LEU A 59 -23.90 28.26 -8.68
C LEU A 59 -23.09 27.19 -9.42
N TYR A 60 -23.75 26.13 -9.88
CA TYR A 60 -23.13 25.02 -10.62
C TYR A 60 -23.08 25.28 -12.13
N LYS A 61 -22.60 26.46 -12.53
CA LYS A 61 -22.45 26.85 -13.94
C LYS A 61 -21.63 25.87 -14.78
N ASN A 62 -20.73 25.09 -14.18
CA ASN A 62 -20.00 24.04 -14.88
C ASN A 62 -20.82 22.74 -15.03
N ARG A 63 -22.14 22.73 -14.81
CA ARG A 63 -23.00 21.54 -14.86
C ARG A 63 -24.18 21.66 -15.83
N VAL A 64 -24.11 22.58 -16.77
CA VAL A 64 -25.15 22.78 -17.77
C VAL A 64 -24.57 22.97 -19.16
N MET A 65 -25.28 22.51 -20.18
CA MET A 65 -25.10 22.90 -21.58
C MET A 65 -26.46 23.06 -22.25
N PHE A 66 -26.50 23.87 -23.30
CA PHE A 66 -27.72 24.19 -24.02
C PHE A 66 -27.58 23.80 -25.48
N LEU A 67 -28.57 23.07 -26.01
CA LEU A 67 -28.66 22.75 -27.42
C LEU A 67 -29.81 23.55 -28.03
N SER A 68 -29.49 24.41 -28.99
CA SER A 68 -30.44 25.32 -29.64
C SER A 68 -30.01 25.54 -31.11
N GLY A 69 -30.62 26.49 -31.79
CA GLY A 69 -30.27 26.88 -33.15
C GLY A 69 -30.46 28.36 -33.39
N SER A 70 -29.99 28.81 -34.55
CA SER A 70 -29.97 30.22 -34.97
C SER A 70 -31.10 30.60 -35.94
N ARG A 71 -31.94 29.64 -36.33
CA ARG A 71 -32.98 29.81 -37.36
C ARG A 71 -34.36 29.54 -36.76
N ASP A 72 -35.35 30.31 -37.18
CA ASP A 72 -36.75 30.07 -36.82
C ASP A 72 -37.33 28.88 -37.60
N THR A 73 -36.96 27.67 -37.20
CA THR A 73 -37.45 26.40 -37.77
C THR A 73 -38.31 25.62 -36.79
N MET A 74 -38.63 26.21 -35.63
CA MET A 74 -39.33 25.55 -34.54
C MET A 74 -40.73 25.08 -34.95
N ASN A 75 -41.45 25.91 -35.72
CA ASN A 75 -42.76 25.58 -36.26
C ASN A 75 -42.75 24.32 -37.14
N ARG A 76 -41.67 24.11 -37.91
CA ARG A 76 -41.51 22.89 -38.74
C ARG A 76 -41.31 21.65 -37.88
N LEU A 77 -40.52 21.76 -36.82
CA LEU A 77 -40.32 20.67 -35.86
C LEU A 77 -41.62 20.30 -35.15
N TYR A 78 -42.39 21.30 -34.69
CA TYR A 78 -43.70 21.06 -34.07
C TYR A 78 -44.69 20.41 -35.04
N ALA A 79 -44.75 20.86 -36.29
CA ALA A 79 -45.62 20.26 -37.32
C ALA A 79 -45.25 18.79 -37.56
N ALA A 80 -43.97 18.50 -37.82
CA ALA A 80 -43.49 17.15 -38.04
C ALA A 80 -43.74 16.23 -36.82
N ALA A 81 -43.53 16.74 -35.61
CA ALA A 81 -43.76 15.99 -34.37
C ALA A 81 -45.25 15.68 -34.13
N LYS A 82 -46.15 16.62 -34.46
CA LYS A 82 -47.61 16.38 -34.40
C LYS A 82 -48.03 15.29 -35.39
N GLU A 83 -47.49 15.30 -36.60
CA GLU A 83 -47.76 14.26 -37.61
C GLU A 83 -47.24 12.88 -37.18
N LEU A 84 -46.04 12.82 -36.58
CA LEU A 84 -45.51 11.57 -36.03
C LEU A 84 -46.41 11.02 -34.90
N LYS A 85 -46.83 11.88 -33.98
CA LYS A 85 -47.74 11.47 -32.89
C LYS A 85 -49.10 11.00 -33.42
N ALA A 86 -49.58 11.59 -34.51
CA ALA A 86 -50.83 11.17 -35.15
C ALA A 86 -50.70 9.76 -35.75
N ILE A 87 -49.63 9.47 -36.50
CA ILE A 87 -49.43 8.12 -37.07
C ILE A 87 -49.14 7.07 -35.99
N GLU A 88 -48.42 7.41 -34.93
CA GLU A 88 -48.21 6.53 -33.77
C GLU A 88 -49.53 6.15 -33.09
N ARG A 89 -50.46 7.11 -32.96
CA ARG A 89 -51.80 6.85 -32.42
C ARG A 89 -52.62 5.95 -33.34
N ILE A 90 -52.55 6.16 -34.66
CA ILE A 90 -53.23 5.30 -35.64
C ILE A 90 -52.72 3.86 -35.53
N ILE A 91 -51.40 3.67 -35.51
CA ILE A 91 -50.78 2.34 -35.36
C ILE A 91 -51.18 1.70 -34.03
N LYS A 92 -51.17 2.47 -32.94
CA LYS A 92 -51.60 1.97 -31.63
C LYS A 92 -53.04 1.47 -31.66
N ASN A 93 -53.97 2.25 -32.25
CA ASN A 93 -55.36 1.84 -32.39
C ASN A 93 -55.50 0.55 -33.23
N MET A 94 -54.74 0.41 -34.32
CA MET A 94 -54.75 -0.82 -35.14
C MET A 94 -54.25 -2.04 -34.36
N ILE A 95 -53.24 -1.87 -33.50
CA ILE A 95 -52.75 -2.92 -32.60
C ILE A 95 -53.83 -3.29 -31.57
N ASP A 96 -54.46 -2.29 -30.95
CA ASP A 96 -55.53 -2.49 -29.95
C ASP A 96 -56.75 -3.20 -30.57
N GLU A 97 -57.04 -2.95 -31.85
CA GLU A 97 -58.07 -3.61 -32.65
C GLU A 97 -57.64 -5.00 -33.20
N LYS A 98 -56.41 -5.44 -32.90
CA LYS A 98 -55.82 -6.72 -33.35
C LYS A 98 -55.78 -6.89 -34.87
N VAL A 99 -55.53 -5.80 -35.59
CA VAL A 99 -55.27 -5.85 -37.05
C VAL A 99 -54.01 -6.69 -37.29
N PRO A 100 -54.07 -7.72 -38.17
CA PRO A 100 -52.90 -8.54 -38.50
C PRO A 100 -51.72 -7.72 -39.06
N GLU A 101 -50.47 -8.07 -38.70
CA GLU A 101 -49.27 -7.33 -39.14
C GLU A 101 -48.99 -7.45 -40.65
N ASP A 102 -49.51 -8.50 -41.30
CA ASP A 102 -49.47 -8.71 -42.75
C ASP A 102 -50.55 -7.91 -43.50
N ASN A 103 -51.46 -7.23 -42.78
CA ASN A 103 -52.46 -6.37 -43.38
C ASN A 103 -51.79 -5.19 -44.12
N GLN A 104 -52.22 -4.95 -45.36
CA GLN A 104 -51.68 -3.89 -46.21
C GLN A 104 -51.77 -2.49 -45.57
N GLN A 105 -52.84 -2.18 -44.83
CA GLN A 105 -52.99 -0.91 -44.13
C GLN A 105 -52.02 -0.78 -42.97
N PHE A 106 -51.74 -1.87 -42.26
CA PHE A 106 -50.78 -1.89 -41.16
C PHE A 106 -49.35 -1.64 -41.68
N GLN A 107 -48.97 -2.31 -42.77
CA GLN A 107 -47.67 -2.09 -43.42
C GLN A 107 -47.53 -0.66 -43.95
N LEU A 108 -48.56 -0.10 -44.60
CA LEU A 108 -48.56 1.29 -45.04
C LEU A 108 -48.44 2.28 -43.88
N ALA A 109 -49.06 2.00 -42.74
CA ALA A 109 -48.92 2.81 -41.53
C ALA A 109 -47.49 2.78 -40.98
N GLN A 110 -46.85 1.60 -40.94
CA GLN A 110 -45.45 1.44 -40.54
C GLN A 110 -44.48 2.20 -41.48
N ASP A 111 -44.67 2.08 -42.80
CA ASP A 111 -43.88 2.82 -43.79
C ASP A 111 -44.07 4.34 -43.63
N THR A 112 -45.31 4.77 -43.36
CA THR A 112 -45.61 6.17 -43.09
C THR A 112 -44.94 6.64 -41.81
N LYS A 113 -44.93 5.83 -40.75
CA LYS A 113 -44.21 6.13 -39.51
C LYS A 113 -42.72 6.33 -39.77
N ILE A 114 -42.08 5.47 -40.56
CA ILE A 114 -40.66 5.63 -40.94
C ILE A 114 -40.45 7.00 -41.64
N LYS A 115 -41.29 7.34 -42.61
CA LYS A 115 -41.21 8.65 -43.31
C LYS A 115 -41.39 9.83 -42.35
N LYS A 116 -42.34 9.75 -41.41
CA LYS A 116 -42.57 10.80 -40.40
C LYS A 116 -41.41 10.90 -39.41
N ILE A 117 -40.79 9.79 -39.00
CA ILE A 117 -39.55 9.80 -38.20
C ILE A 117 -38.45 10.56 -38.94
N THR A 118 -38.20 10.26 -40.21
CA THR A 118 -37.19 10.96 -41.01
C THR A 118 -37.49 12.46 -41.15
N ALA A 119 -38.76 12.84 -41.30
CA ALA A 119 -39.16 14.24 -41.36
C ALA A 119 -38.89 14.98 -40.03
N VAL A 120 -39.19 14.36 -38.88
CA VAL A 120 -38.89 14.93 -37.55
C VAL A 120 -37.38 15.04 -37.35
N LEU A 121 -36.59 14.03 -37.75
CA LEU A 121 -35.12 14.09 -37.67
C LEU A 121 -34.55 15.23 -38.51
N SER A 122 -35.02 15.41 -39.74
CA SER A 122 -34.57 16.51 -40.60
C SER A 122 -34.94 17.88 -40.03
N ALA A 123 -36.16 18.02 -39.49
CA ALA A 123 -36.58 19.25 -38.82
C ALA A 123 -35.76 19.52 -37.54
N ALA A 124 -35.44 18.48 -36.77
CA ALA A 124 -34.62 18.59 -35.57
C ALA A 124 -33.19 19.01 -35.91
N GLN A 125 -32.58 18.44 -36.94
CA GLN A 125 -31.25 18.85 -37.44
C GLN A 125 -31.21 20.33 -37.84
N GLN A 126 -32.26 20.84 -38.47
CA GLN A 126 -32.33 22.27 -38.83
C GLN A 126 -32.55 23.18 -37.62
N THR A 127 -33.20 22.67 -36.58
CA THR A 127 -33.60 23.43 -35.38
C THR A 127 -32.49 23.47 -34.33
N PHE A 128 -31.73 22.39 -34.19
CA PHE A 128 -30.64 22.29 -33.22
C PHE A 128 -29.31 22.23 -33.95
N GLY A 129 -28.74 23.42 -34.19
CA GLY A 129 -27.49 23.58 -34.94
C GLY A 129 -26.31 24.07 -34.11
N VAL A 130 -26.52 24.44 -32.84
CA VAL A 130 -25.49 25.04 -32.00
C VAL A 130 -25.56 24.48 -30.59
N LEU A 131 -24.43 23.98 -30.10
CA LEU A 131 -24.22 23.57 -28.72
C LEU A 131 -23.51 24.67 -27.94
N TYR A 132 -24.10 25.11 -26.84
CA TYR A 132 -23.52 26.06 -25.90
C TYR A 132 -23.06 25.35 -24.63
N TYR A 133 -21.81 25.54 -24.22
CA TYR A 133 -21.21 24.86 -23.06
C TYR A 133 -20.25 25.78 -22.29
N PRO A 134 -20.06 25.55 -20.98
CA PRO A 134 -19.16 26.35 -20.14
C PRO A 134 -17.69 26.11 -20.47
N ASN A 135 -16.90 27.18 -20.49
CA ASN A 135 -15.44 27.13 -20.65
C ASN A 135 -14.77 28.26 -19.82
N ILE A 136 -13.44 28.39 -19.91
CA ILE A 136 -12.62 29.37 -19.17
C ILE A 136 -13.15 30.81 -19.35
N LYS A 137 -13.64 31.15 -20.55
CA LYS A 137 -14.14 32.50 -20.90
C LYS A 137 -15.65 32.66 -20.71
N GLY A 138 -16.28 31.81 -19.89
CA GLY A 138 -17.74 31.74 -19.78
C GLY A 138 -18.33 30.78 -20.80
N ILE A 139 -19.57 31.03 -21.23
CA ILE A 139 -20.24 30.15 -22.19
C ILE A 139 -19.62 30.28 -23.59
N GLN A 140 -19.45 29.17 -24.28
CA GLN A 140 -18.93 29.09 -25.64
C GLN A 140 -19.91 28.34 -26.52
N SER A 141 -19.96 28.68 -27.80
CA SER A 141 -20.76 27.99 -28.81
C SER A 141 -19.89 27.12 -29.71
N ALA A 142 -20.42 25.98 -30.13
CA ALA A 142 -19.86 25.18 -31.20
C ALA A 142 -20.96 24.71 -32.14
N ASP A 143 -20.64 24.67 -33.44
CA ASP A 143 -21.56 24.13 -34.45
C ASP A 143 -21.83 22.65 -34.14
N PHE A 144 -23.11 22.32 -34.09
CA PHE A 144 -23.58 20.97 -33.83
C PHE A 144 -24.30 20.45 -35.07
N SER A 145 -23.78 19.38 -35.66
CA SER A 145 -24.37 18.73 -36.82
C SER A 145 -24.91 17.37 -36.44
N MET A 146 -26.19 17.12 -36.74
CA MET A 146 -26.78 15.81 -36.56
C MET A 146 -26.39 14.85 -37.69
N GLU A 147 -25.50 13.90 -37.40
CA GLU A 147 -25.10 12.85 -38.36
C GLU A 147 -25.89 11.54 -38.19
N PHE A 148 -26.76 11.22 -39.14
CA PHE A 148 -27.58 10.00 -39.07
C PHE A 148 -26.85 8.80 -39.68
N LYS A 149 -26.64 7.73 -38.90
CA LYS A 149 -26.12 6.44 -39.39
C LYS A 149 -27.24 5.41 -39.45
N GLY A 150 -27.86 5.27 -40.62
CA GLY A 150 -29.04 4.39 -40.81
C GLY A 150 -30.28 4.91 -40.07
N ASN A 151 -31.07 4.01 -39.49
CA ASN A 151 -32.31 4.35 -38.74
C ASN A 151 -32.08 4.71 -37.26
N ASN A 152 -30.83 4.65 -36.76
CA ASN A 152 -30.54 4.93 -35.36
C ASN A 152 -29.79 6.26 -35.21
N TYR A 153 -30.20 7.06 -34.23
CA TYR A 153 -29.58 8.34 -33.89
C TYR A 153 -29.33 8.35 -32.39
N ASN A 154 -28.07 8.60 -32.02
CA ASN A 154 -27.64 8.78 -30.64
C ASN A 154 -27.11 10.20 -30.48
N GLY A 155 -27.93 11.08 -29.89
CA GLY A 155 -27.55 12.48 -29.66
C GLY A 155 -26.42 12.60 -28.65
N GLU A 156 -26.35 11.72 -27.65
CA GLU A 156 -25.28 11.72 -26.66
C GLU A 156 -23.92 11.50 -27.32
N ASP A 157 -23.80 10.52 -28.23
CA ASP A 157 -22.53 10.21 -28.90
C ASP A 157 -22.00 11.39 -29.72
N GLN A 158 -22.90 12.16 -30.35
CA GLN A 158 -22.50 13.31 -31.15
C GLN A 158 -22.08 14.49 -30.29
N ILE A 159 -22.83 14.78 -29.23
CA ILE A 159 -22.47 15.81 -28.25
C ILE A 159 -21.14 15.44 -27.59
N ARG A 160 -20.96 14.18 -27.21
CA ARG A 160 -19.73 13.65 -26.64
C ARG A 160 -18.54 13.89 -27.57
N LYS A 161 -18.64 13.52 -28.85
CA LYS A 161 -17.56 13.74 -29.84
C LYS A 161 -17.21 15.22 -29.98
N LEU A 162 -18.23 16.09 -30.08
CA LEU A 162 -18.02 17.53 -30.18
C LEU A 162 -17.32 18.08 -28.93
N LEU A 163 -17.71 17.66 -27.73
CA LEU A 163 -17.09 18.13 -26.49
C LEU A 163 -15.68 17.60 -26.29
N ILE A 164 -15.35 16.41 -26.80
CA ILE A 164 -13.97 15.90 -26.85
C ILE A 164 -13.13 16.75 -27.81
N GLU A 165 -13.64 17.05 -29.01
CA GLU A 165 -12.97 17.91 -29.99
C GLU A 165 -12.70 19.32 -29.41
N LYS A 166 -13.67 19.88 -28.68
CA LYS A 166 -13.53 21.18 -28.01
C LYS A 166 -12.77 21.11 -26.68
N LEU A 167 -12.20 19.94 -26.35
CA LEU A 167 -11.45 19.67 -25.11
C LEU A 167 -12.26 19.98 -23.84
N LYS A 168 -13.58 20.04 -23.90
CA LYS A 168 -14.43 20.23 -22.72
C LYS A 168 -14.60 18.93 -21.96
N LEU A 169 -14.81 17.82 -22.67
CA LEU A 169 -14.93 16.47 -22.12
C LEU A 169 -13.62 15.70 -22.35
N THR A 170 -13.12 15.02 -21.32
CA THR A 170 -11.99 14.08 -21.44
C THR A 170 -12.49 12.64 -21.36
N ASP A 171 -12.02 11.81 -22.29
CA ASP A 171 -12.21 10.36 -22.30
C ASP A 171 -11.01 9.61 -21.70
N LYS A 172 -9.92 10.32 -21.41
CA LYS A 172 -8.72 9.75 -20.79
C LYS A 172 -9.02 9.16 -19.42
N THR A 173 -8.34 8.06 -19.13
CA THR A 173 -8.26 7.49 -17.79
C THR A 173 -7.54 8.44 -16.83
N VAL A 174 -7.67 8.17 -15.53
CA VAL A 174 -6.97 8.89 -14.46
C VAL A 174 -5.47 8.82 -14.71
N ASP A 175 -4.84 9.97 -14.94
CA ASP A 175 -3.41 10.12 -15.21
C ASP A 175 -2.80 11.28 -14.38
N ASP A 176 -1.47 11.42 -14.46
CA ASP A 176 -0.76 12.50 -13.75
C ASP A 176 -1.17 13.90 -14.25
N THR A 177 -1.58 14.01 -15.52
CA THR A 177 -2.10 15.27 -16.08
C THR A 177 -3.38 15.72 -15.38
N MET A 178 -4.31 14.79 -15.15
CA MET A 178 -5.56 15.04 -14.44
C MET A 178 -5.29 15.42 -12.98
N ARG A 179 -4.36 14.74 -12.32
CA ARG A 179 -3.91 15.08 -10.96
C ARG A 179 -3.43 16.52 -10.89
N ARG A 180 -2.46 16.91 -11.72
CA ARG A 180 -1.90 18.28 -11.73
C ARG A 180 -2.97 19.34 -11.99
N LYS A 181 -3.87 19.10 -12.96
CA LYS A 181 -5.00 20.00 -13.21
C LYS A 181 -5.93 20.11 -11.99
N CYS A 182 -6.20 19.00 -11.31
CA CYS A 182 -7.03 18.99 -10.10
C CYS A 182 -6.38 19.80 -8.98
N GLU A 183 -5.09 19.57 -8.72
CA GLU A 183 -4.30 20.27 -7.70
C GLU A 183 -4.16 21.78 -7.97
N ASP A 184 -4.14 22.18 -9.24
CA ASP A 184 -3.99 23.58 -9.67
C ASP A 184 -5.33 24.34 -9.71
N ARG A 185 -6.40 23.71 -10.21
CA ARG A 185 -7.69 24.38 -10.46
C ARG A 185 -8.72 24.18 -9.36
N LEU A 186 -8.74 22.99 -8.76
CA LEU A 186 -9.77 22.61 -7.79
C LEU A 186 -9.29 22.78 -6.36
N PHE A 187 -8.04 22.42 -6.03
CA PHE A 187 -7.50 22.67 -4.70
C PHE A 187 -7.19 24.16 -4.49
N THR A 188 -7.64 24.71 -3.36
CA THR A 188 -7.31 26.09 -2.95
C THR A 188 -6.35 26.14 -1.77
N ARG A 189 -6.16 25.00 -1.11
CA ARG A 189 -5.33 24.80 0.09
C ARG A 189 -4.58 23.49 -0.04
N LYS A 190 -3.57 23.29 0.81
CA LYS A 190 -2.86 22.00 0.90
C LYS A 190 -3.80 20.89 1.36
N GLU A 191 -4.69 21.20 2.29
CA GLU A 191 -5.70 20.29 2.83
C GLU A 191 -7.09 20.93 2.74
N MET A 192 -8.07 20.17 2.24
CA MET A 192 -9.48 20.58 2.18
C MET A 192 -10.43 19.38 2.07
N ARG A 193 -11.73 19.58 2.31
CA ARG A 193 -12.72 18.51 2.22
C ARG A 193 -12.89 18.04 0.78
N PHE A 194 -12.99 16.73 0.55
CA PHE A 194 -13.16 16.22 -0.82
C PHE A 194 -14.49 16.65 -1.46
N SER A 195 -15.53 16.84 -0.65
CA SER A 195 -16.81 17.40 -1.11
C SER A 195 -16.67 18.83 -1.65
N GLU A 196 -15.78 19.64 -1.08
CA GLU A 196 -15.45 20.98 -1.60
C GLU A 196 -14.71 20.89 -2.93
N VAL A 197 -13.81 19.92 -3.10
CA VAL A 197 -13.13 19.66 -4.39
C VAL A 197 -14.16 19.31 -5.47
N LYS A 198 -15.11 18.41 -5.17
CA LYS A 198 -16.23 18.07 -6.08
C LYS A 198 -17.14 19.27 -6.36
N SER A 199 -17.40 20.11 -5.36
CA SER A 199 -18.21 21.33 -5.52
C SER A 199 -17.52 22.32 -6.45
N ARG A 200 -16.21 22.51 -6.29
CA ARG A 200 -15.40 23.34 -7.19
C ARG A 200 -15.37 22.80 -8.61
N ALA A 201 -15.32 21.49 -8.81
CA ALA A 201 -15.45 20.89 -10.14
C ALA A 201 -16.79 21.26 -10.83
N ALA A 202 -17.85 21.49 -10.05
CA ALA A 202 -19.17 21.89 -10.54
C ALA A 202 -19.34 23.41 -10.74
N THR A 203 -18.52 24.24 -10.11
CA THR A 203 -18.59 25.71 -10.21
C THR A 203 -17.54 26.31 -11.15
N GLU A 204 -16.38 25.66 -11.28
CA GLU A 204 -15.22 26.15 -12.04
C GLU A 204 -15.34 25.79 -13.53
N THR A 205 -15.65 26.77 -14.39
CA THR A 205 -15.90 26.52 -15.82
C THR A 205 -14.65 26.15 -16.60
N SER A 206 -13.46 26.45 -16.06
CA SER A 206 -12.18 25.99 -16.59
C SER A 206 -11.92 24.50 -16.37
N TRP A 207 -12.68 23.84 -15.49
CA TRP A 207 -12.56 22.41 -15.25
C TRP A 207 -13.17 21.60 -16.40
N ASN A 208 -12.42 20.59 -16.85
CA ASN A 208 -12.87 19.68 -17.89
C ASN A 208 -13.88 18.69 -17.32
N TRP A 209 -14.93 18.39 -18.08
CA TRP A 209 -15.83 17.29 -17.76
C TRP A 209 -15.14 15.96 -17.98
N HIS A 210 -15.57 14.99 -17.20
CA HIS A 210 -15.02 13.65 -17.15
C HIS A 210 -16.14 12.71 -16.70
N HIS A 211 -15.91 11.42 -16.84
CA HIS A 211 -16.81 10.41 -16.28
C HIS A 211 -17.10 10.67 -14.79
N PRO A 212 -18.33 10.47 -14.28
CA PRO A 212 -18.70 10.80 -12.89
C PRO A 212 -17.79 10.20 -11.82
N LYS A 213 -17.31 8.97 -12.05
CA LYS A 213 -16.41 8.24 -11.14
C LYS A 213 -14.94 8.68 -11.20
N ALA A 214 -14.56 9.58 -12.11
CA ALA A 214 -13.15 9.87 -12.37
C ALA A 214 -12.46 10.61 -11.21
N LEU A 215 -13.17 11.49 -10.49
CA LEU A 215 -12.59 12.14 -9.30
C LEU A 215 -12.38 11.15 -8.15
N ASP A 216 -13.34 10.25 -7.92
CA ASP A 216 -13.19 9.20 -6.90
C ASP A 216 -12.05 8.23 -7.25
N ALA A 217 -11.93 7.85 -8.53
CA ALA A 217 -10.81 7.05 -9.02
C ALA A 217 -9.47 7.79 -8.94
N LEU A 218 -9.46 9.12 -9.17
CA LEU A 218 -8.28 9.96 -8.99
C LEU A 218 -7.84 9.99 -7.53
N LEU A 219 -8.78 10.17 -6.59
CA LEU A 219 -8.50 10.12 -5.16
C LEU A 219 -7.88 8.77 -4.78
N ALA A 220 -8.51 7.67 -5.17
CA ALA A 220 -8.01 6.32 -4.90
C ALA A 220 -6.59 6.12 -5.43
N SER A 221 -6.32 6.51 -6.69
CA SER A 221 -4.99 6.36 -7.29
C SER A 221 -3.93 7.25 -6.63
N CYS A 222 -4.30 8.47 -6.21
CA CYS A 222 -3.35 9.37 -5.54
C CYS A 222 -3.02 8.89 -4.12
N VAL A 223 -3.99 8.29 -3.42
CA VAL A 223 -3.75 7.69 -2.10
C VAL A 223 -2.88 6.45 -2.20
N GLU A 224 -3.15 5.57 -3.16
CA GLU A 224 -2.34 4.36 -3.40
C GLU A 224 -0.86 4.69 -3.69
N LYS A 225 -0.60 5.81 -4.36
CA LYS A 225 0.74 6.26 -4.74
C LYS A 225 1.40 7.19 -3.72
N ASP A 226 0.82 7.36 -2.52
CA ASP A 226 1.22 8.33 -1.48
C ASP A 226 1.43 9.76 -2.02
N LEU A 227 0.66 10.14 -3.05
CA LEU A 227 0.66 11.50 -3.58
C LEU A 227 -0.26 12.39 -2.76
N TRP A 228 -1.40 11.85 -2.32
CA TRP A 228 -2.38 12.49 -1.43
C TRP A 228 -2.62 11.60 -0.20
N ARG A 229 -2.98 12.21 0.94
CA ARG A 229 -3.33 11.54 2.19
C ARG A 229 -4.74 11.93 2.61
N VAL A 230 -5.46 11.00 3.22
CA VAL A 230 -6.86 11.20 3.63
C VAL A 230 -6.96 11.17 5.15
N HIS A 231 -7.56 12.22 5.71
CA HIS A 231 -7.81 12.36 7.15
C HIS A 231 -9.31 12.61 7.37
N GLY A 232 -10.07 11.54 7.52
CA GLY A 232 -11.54 11.60 7.53
C GLY A 232 -12.08 12.09 6.18
N ASP A 233 -12.80 13.22 6.18
CA ASP A 233 -13.34 13.83 4.95
C ASP A 233 -12.35 14.77 4.24
N TYR A 234 -11.17 15.01 4.83
CA TYR A 234 -10.15 15.90 4.29
C TYR A 234 -9.14 15.12 3.44
N VAL A 235 -8.70 15.78 2.37
CA VAL A 235 -7.63 15.32 1.49
C VAL A 235 -6.50 16.33 1.54
N GLU A 236 -5.33 15.87 1.96
CA GLU A 236 -4.09 16.62 1.91
C GLU A 236 -3.32 16.23 0.63
N LYS A 237 -2.97 17.21 -0.20
CA LYS A 237 -2.09 16.98 -1.35
C LYS A 237 -0.62 17.16 -0.96
N GLY A 238 0.24 16.34 -1.56
CA GLY A 238 1.68 16.47 -1.43
C GLY A 238 2.26 17.75 -2.05
N PRO A 239 3.60 17.91 -2.02
CA PRO A 239 4.56 16.97 -1.45
C PRO A 239 4.46 16.90 0.09
N PHE A 240 4.63 15.69 0.63
CA PHE A 240 4.74 15.47 2.08
C PHE A 240 6.18 15.62 2.54
N PRO A 241 6.42 15.97 3.83
CA PRO A 241 7.75 15.84 4.41
C PRO A 241 8.25 14.41 4.21
N LYS A 242 9.44 14.26 3.63
CA LYS A 242 10.08 12.96 3.46
C LYS A 242 10.52 12.43 4.83
N GLU A 243 10.47 11.11 5.01
CA GLU A 243 10.93 10.46 6.24
C GLU A 243 12.42 10.75 6.50
N PRO A 244 12.84 10.95 7.76
CA PRO A 244 14.24 11.18 8.07
C PRO A 244 15.09 9.94 7.80
N THR A 245 16.37 10.16 7.53
CA THR A 245 17.35 9.09 7.36
C THR A 245 17.50 8.28 8.65
N SER A 246 17.77 6.98 8.52
CA SER A 246 18.09 6.14 9.66
C SER A 246 19.07 5.05 9.25
N VAL A 247 19.67 4.37 10.22
CA VAL A 247 20.51 3.20 9.99
C VAL A 247 20.06 2.07 10.90
N THR A 248 19.91 0.88 10.33
CA THR A 248 19.68 -0.36 11.08
C THR A 248 21.00 -1.10 11.19
N VAL A 249 21.35 -1.56 12.39
CA VAL A 249 22.57 -2.35 12.65
C VAL A 249 22.16 -3.77 12.97
N SER A 250 22.79 -4.74 12.34
CA SER A 250 22.73 -6.16 12.74
C SER A 250 24.13 -6.74 12.87
N GLN A 251 24.32 -7.63 13.85
CA GLN A 251 25.59 -8.33 14.06
C GLN A 251 25.66 -9.54 13.15
N LYS A 252 26.71 -9.64 12.32
CA LYS A 252 26.94 -10.78 11.41
C LYS A 252 27.72 -11.90 12.09
N SER A 253 28.81 -11.54 12.74
CA SER A 253 29.72 -12.51 13.35
C SER A 253 30.54 -11.84 14.44
N GLU A 254 31.13 -12.67 15.29
CA GLU A 254 32.00 -12.26 16.38
C GLU A 254 33.17 -13.22 16.46
N ASN A 255 34.38 -12.66 16.65
CA ASN A 255 35.58 -13.43 16.94
C ASN A 255 35.93 -13.22 18.43
N GLU A 256 35.73 -14.27 19.21
CA GLU A 256 35.88 -14.23 20.67
C GLU A 256 37.33 -14.14 21.15
N GLU A 257 38.30 -14.60 20.34
CA GLU A 257 39.72 -14.54 20.69
C GLU A 257 40.26 -13.12 20.56
N THR A 258 39.83 -12.42 19.52
CA THR A 258 40.27 -11.04 19.21
C THR A 258 39.34 -9.97 19.78
N GLY A 259 38.13 -10.34 20.20
CA GLY A 259 37.10 -9.42 20.67
C GLY A 259 36.44 -8.60 19.55
N LYS A 260 36.74 -8.88 18.27
CA LYS A 260 36.18 -8.16 17.12
C LYS A 260 34.76 -8.63 16.78
N VAL A 261 33.90 -7.69 16.42
CA VAL A 261 32.56 -7.91 15.89
C VAL A 261 32.47 -7.34 14.49
N ILE A 262 31.78 -8.06 13.60
CA ILE A 262 31.45 -7.59 12.26
C ILE A 262 29.97 -7.23 12.24
N LEU A 263 29.67 -5.97 11.93
CA LEU A 263 28.33 -5.42 11.83
C LEU A 263 27.92 -5.19 10.37
N ARG A 264 26.64 -5.37 10.11
CA ARG A 264 25.96 -4.93 8.89
C ARG A 264 25.13 -3.70 9.21
N LEU A 265 25.47 -2.60 8.56
CA LEU A 265 24.79 -1.32 8.64
C LEU A 265 23.93 -1.16 7.38
N MET A 266 22.63 -0.99 7.58
CA MET A 266 21.66 -0.82 6.51
C MET A 266 21.09 0.59 6.56
N PRO A 267 21.53 1.50 5.67
CA PRO A 267 20.97 2.84 5.63
C PRO A 267 19.55 2.80 5.07
N LYS A 268 18.66 3.59 5.66
CA LYS A 268 17.31 3.86 5.17
C LYS A 268 17.25 5.34 4.79
N PHE A 269 16.76 5.61 3.58
CA PHE A 269 16.60 6.96 3.03
C PHE A 269 17.87 7.82 2.93
N GLY A 270 19.06 7.23 3.09
CA GLY A 270 20.35 7.91 2.91
C GLY A 270 21.39 6.96 2.34
N ASP A 271 22.57 7.49 2.02
CA ASP A 271 23.66 6.79 1.34
C ASP A 271 24.98 6.83 2.10
N LYS A 272 25.15 7.76 3.05
CA LYS A 272 26.35 7.87 3.88
C LYS A 272 26.05 7.51 5.32
N ILE A 273 26.96 6.76 5.94
CA ILE A 273 26.90 6.45 7.36
C ILE A 273 28.16 7.00 8.02
N TYR A 274 27.97 7.75 9.10
CA TYR A 274 29.03 8.21 9.99
C TYR A 274 28.95 7.43 11.31
N TYR A 275 30.06 7.24 11.99
CA TYR A 275 30.10 6.56 13.27
C TYR A 275 30.99 7.28 14.28
N GLU A 276 30.65 7.13 15.56
CA GLU A 276 31.39 7.70 16.68
C GLU A 276 31.38 6.74 17.86
N VAL A 277 32.48 6.71 18.63
CA VAL A 277 32.62 5.85 19.80
C VAL A 277 32.48 6.71 21.06
N GLY A 278 31.60 6.30 21.97
CA GLY A 278 31.38 6.99 23.26
C GLY A 278 30.61 8.32 23.20
N ALA A 279 30.26 8.82 22.01
CA ALA A 279 29.40 9.99 21.81
C ALA A 279 28.40 9.73 20.67
N ALA A 280 27.46 10.67 20.49
CA ALA A 280 26.52 10.62 19.37
C ALA A 280 27.20 11.03 18.06
N ALA A 281 27.06 10.20 17.02
CA ALA A 281 27.68 10.42 15.72
C ALA A 281 27.12 11.68 15.05
N THR A 282 28.01 12.43 14.42
CA THR A 282 27.66 13.65 13.68
C THR A 282 28.18 13.58 12.26
N THR A 283 27.80 14.54 11.42
CA THR A 283 28.38 14.69 10.07
C THR A 283 29.88 15.03 10.07
N SER A 284 30.44 15.37 11.25
CA SER A 284 31.88 15.58 11.45
C SER A 284 32.61 14.33 11.95
N SER A 285 31.88 13.26 12.28
CA SER A 285 32.45 11.99 12.74
C SER A 285 33.05 11.19 11.58
N LEU A 286 33.65 10.03 11.87
CA LEU A 286 34.28 9.19 10.84
C LEU A 286 33.23 8.56 9.93
N GLN A 287 33.49 8.54 8.63
CA GLN A 287 32.61 7.87 7.67
C GLN A 287 32.89 6.36 7.66
N VAL A 288 31.83 5.56 7.50
CA VAL A 288 31.92 4.12 7.32
C VAL A 288 32.23 3.80 5.85
N ASP A 289 33.35 3.12 5.61
CA ASP A 289 33.79 2.72 4.27
C ASP A 289 33.06 1.47 3.75
N ASP A 290 32.93 0.44 4.59
CA ASP A 290 32.19 -0.79 4.26
C ASP A 290 31.02 -1.00 5.24
N PRO A 291 29.81 -0.49 4.92
CA PRO A 291 28.63 -0.70 5.73
C PRO A 291 28.27 -2.17 5.92
N ASN A 292 28.64 -3.07 5.00
CA ASN A 292 28.25 -4.46 5.08
C ASN A 292 29.17 -5.26 6.02
N ASN A 293 30.40 -4.81 6.25
CA ASN A 293 31.38 -5.52 7.08
C ASN A 293 32.10 -4.56 8.05
N PHE A 294 31.36 -3.68 8.71
CA PHE A 294 31.93 -2.74 9.67
C PHE A 294 32.53 -3.50 10.85
N GLU A 295 33.85 -3.39 11.04
CA GLU A 295 34.56 -4.05 12.14
C GLU A 295 34.71 -3.11 13.33
N THR A 296 34.40 -3.61 14.53
CA THR A 296 34.66 -2.89 15.77
C THR A 296 34.96 -3.82 16.94
N THR A 297 35.78 -3.35 17.88
CA THR A 297 36.00 -3.98 19.20
C THR A 297 35.19 -3.31 20.31
N GLU A 298 34.56 -2.17 20.00
CA GLU A 298 33.85 -1.34 20.97
C GLU A 298 32.53 -1.97 21.42
N LEU A 299 32.10 -1.61 22.64
CA LEU A 299 30.86 -2.09 23.23
C LEU A 299 29.67 -1.16 22.94
N LYS A 300 29.93 0.13 22.71
CA LYS A 300 28.93 1.13 22.32
C LYS A 300 29.45 1.93 21.12
N VAL A 301 28.71 1.93 20.03
CA VAL A 301 29.02 2.72 18.82
C VAL A 301 27.75 3.39 18.34
N SER A 302 27.81 4.69 18.08
CA SER A 302 26.68 5.40 17.48
C SER A 302 26.89 5.53 15.96
N PHE A 303 25.79 5.51 15.21
CA PHE A 303 25.79 5.60 13.76
C PHE A 303 24.78 6.64 13.28
N LEU A 304 25.19 7.52 12.38
CA LEU A 304 24.34 8.54 11.77
C LEU A 304 24.25 8.31 10.27
N CYS A 305 23.03 8.18 9.75
CA CYS A 305 22.77 8.07 8.31
C CYS A 305 22.51 9.46 7.71
N VAL A 306 23.05 9.75 6.53
CA VAL A 306 22.86 11.03 5.83
C VAL A 306 22.56 10.77 4.36
N ASP A 307 21.61 11.52 3.83
CA ASP A 307 21.28 11.57 2.41
C ASP A 307 22.08 12.69 1.73
N SER A 308 23.02 12.32 0.87
CA SER A 308 23.84 13.24 0.10
C SER A 308 23.06 14.08 -0.90
N SER A 309 21.87 13.63 -1.32
CA SER A 309 21.01 14.40 -2.23
C SER A 309 20.26 15.53 -1.51
N GLY A 310 20.16 15.45 -0.17
CA GLY A 310 19.39 16.39 0.65
C GLY A 310 17.88 16.27 0.47
N GLU A 311 17.39 15.19 -0.17
CA GLU A 311 15.98 14.93 -0.33
C GLU A 311 15.32 14.58 1.01
N HIS A 312 15.98 13.71 1.78
CA HIS A 312 15.52 13.28 3.10
C HIS A 312 16.21 14.07 4.21
N PRO A 313 15.47 14.53 5.25
CA PRO A 313 16.09 15.18 6.40
C PRO A 313 16.97 14.19 7.16
N THR A 314 18.07 14.66 7.76
CA THR A 314 18.93 13.81 8.59
C THR A 314 18.19 13.42 9.88
N GLY A 315 18.09 12.12 10.16
CA GLY A 315 17.52 11.62 11.41
C GLY A 315 18.51 11.57 12.57
N GLU A 316 18.05 11.06 13.71
CA GLU A 316 18.86 10.95 14.92
C GLU A 316 19.92 9.83 14.82
N PRO A 317 21.08 9.97 15.48
CA PRO A 317 22.07 8.91 15.57
C PRO A 317 21.50 7.68 16.28
N MET A 318 21.73 6.49 15.72
CA MET A 318 21.36 5.24 16.35
C MET A 318 22.52 4.69 17.19
N LEU A 319 22.28 4.48 18.48
CA LEU A 319 23.25 3.85 19.39
C LEU A 319 23.13 2.33 19.32
N TRP A 320 24.16 1.68 18.81
CA TRP A 320 24.33 0.23 18.92
C TRP A 320 25.10 -0.10 20.20
N THR A 321 24.59 -1.06 20.96
CA THR A 321 25.27 -1.66 22.11
C THR A 321 25.49 -3.13 21.83
N ARG A 322 26.72 -3.60 22.00
CA ARG A 322 27.08 -5.01 21.88
C ARG A 322 26.31 -5.84 22.90
N ASP A 323 25.96 -7.06 22.53
CA ASP A 323 25.38 -8.04 23.46
C ASP A 323 26.46 -8.53 24.46
N ILE A 324 26.57 -7.85 25.59
CA ILE A 324 27.53 -8.16 26.66
C ILE A 324 27.05 -9.43 27.38
N LYS A 325 27.92 -10.45 27.42
CA LYS A 325 27.62 -11.75 28.05
C LYS A 325 28.75 -12.20 28.96
N VAL A 326 28.38 -12.82 30.07
CA VAL A 326 29.23 -13.51 31.02
C VAL A 326 29.18 -15.00 30.72
N ARG A 327 30.32 -15.58 30.42
CA ARG A 327 30.50 -17.03 30.29
C ARG A 327 31.10 -17.57 31.56
N HIS A 328 30.60 -18.70 32.00
CA HIS A 328 31.09 -19.37 33.19
C HIS A 328 31.54 -20.80 32.88
N LYS A 329 32.53 -21.27 33.63
CA LYS A 329 32.96 -22.67 33.66
C LYS A 329 33.28 -23.06 35.09
N ILE A 330 32.76 -24.18 35.55
CA ILE A 330 33.08 -24.76 36.86
C ILE A 330 34.03 -25.93 36.63
N VAL A 331 35.10 -26.00 37.41
CA VAL A 331 36.11 -27.06 37.34
C VAL A 331 36.25 -27.71 38.71
N ASP A 332 36.08 -29.03 38.79
CA ASP A 332 36.35 -29.79 40.01
C ASP A 332 37.87 -29.96 40.18
N THR A 333 38.41 -29.44 41.28
CA THR A 333 39.83 -29.58 41.65
C THR A 333 39.96 -30.37 42.96
N ARG A 334 41.21 -30.76 43.32
CA ARG A 334 41.47 -31.41 44.62
C ARG A 334 41.13 -30.52 45.83
N ALA A 335 41.01 -29.21 45.64
CA ALA A 335 40.69 -28.22 46.67
C ALA A 335 39.19 -27.85 46.71
N GLY A 336 38.37 -28.35 45.78
CA GLY A 336 36.96 -27.99 45.64
C GLY A 336 36.61 -27.54 44.21
N GLN A 337 35.40 -27.03 44.03
CA GLN A 337 34.94 -26.48 42.76
C GLN A 337 35.51 -25.06 42.56
N THR A 338 36.11 -24.81 41.40
CA THR A 338 36.64 -23.50 41.01
C THR A 338 35.75 -22.88 39.92
N LEU A 339 35.36 -21.62 40.09
CA LEU A 339 34.61 -20.84 39.13
C LEU A 339 35.57 -20.03 38.24
N HIS A 340 35.38 -20.17 36.92
CA HIS A 340 36.01 -19.32 35.92
C HIS A 340 34.93 -18.49 35.21
N LEU A 341 35.06 -17.17 35.26
CA LEU A 341 34.22 -16.23 34.55
C LEU A 341 35.00 -15.54 33.42
N LYS A 342 34.35 -15.29 32.29
CA LYS A 342 34.91 -14.55 31.16
C LYS A 342 33.82 -13.72 30.50
N SER A 343 34.13 -12.48 30.15
CA SER A 343 33.26 -11.60 29.36
C SER A 343 34.10 -10.92 28.27
N GLN A 344 33.47 -10.04 27.49
CA GLN A 344 34.16 -9.24 26.48
C GLN A 344 35.21 -8.31 27.14
N PRO A 345 36.30 -7.94 26.42
CA PRO A 345 37.29 -7.00 26.93
C PRO A 345 36.66 -5.68 27.39
N GLY A 346 37.13 -5.13 28.51
CA GLY A 346 36.61 -3.88 29.09
C GLY A 346 35.36 -4.03 29.96
N VAL A 347 34.76 -5.22 30.04
CA VAL A 347 33.62 -5.52 30.92
C VAL A 347 34.12 -6.00 32.28
N LYS A 348 33.64 -5.38 33.36
CA LYS A 348 33.92 -5.80 34.72
C LYS A 348 32.88 -6.82 35.16
N ILE A 349 33.31 -7.93 35.77
CA ILE A 349 32.38 -8.96 36.26
C ILE A 349 32.31 -8.87 37.78
N LYS A 350 31.10 -8.76 38.33
CA LYS A 350 30.81 -8.82 39.77
C LYS A 350 30.13 -10.14 40.10
N TYR A 351 30.45 -10.73 41.26
CA TYR A 351 29.86 -12.00 41.68
C TYR A 351 29.65 -12.09 43.20
N THR A 352 28.74 -12.96 43.62
CA THR A 352 28.53 -13.34 45.02
C THR A 352 28.42 -14.86 45.13
N THR A 353 28.86 -15.44 46.26
CA THR A 353 28.79 -16.88 46.54
C THR A 353 27.76 -17.23 47.62
N ASP A 354 27.10 -16.23 48.20
CA ASP A 354 26.04 -16.41 49.19
C ASP A 354 24.63 -16.29 48.58
N GLY A 355 24.54 -15.98 47.28
CA GLY A 355 23.29 -15.80 46.54
C GLY A 355 22.71 -14.38 46.58
N SER A 356 23.39 -13.43 47.23
CA SER A 356 22.98 -12.01 47.25
C SER A 356 23.18 -11.31 45.91
N ASP A 357 22.53 -10.15 45.69
CA ASP A 357 22.68 -9.39 44.44
C ASP A 357 24.11 -8.82 44.31
N PRO A 358 24.87 -9.17 43.24
CA PRO A 358 26.23 -8.67 43.05
C PRO A 358 26.35 -7.17 42.76
N LYS A 359 25.27 -6.46 42.46
CA LYS A 359 25.32 -5.01 42.13
C LYS A 359 25.92 -4.18 43.26
N GLU A 360 25.41 -4.40 44.48
CA GLU A 360 25.71 -3.60 45.67
C GLU A 360 26.85 -4.19 46.50
N ASN A 361 26.91 -5.52 46.62
CA ASN A 361 27.82 -6.21 47.54
C ASN A 361 28.68 -7.30 46.86
N GLY A 362 28.71 -7.33 45.52
CA GLY A 362 29.47 -8.32 44.76
C GLY A 362 30.98 -8.06 44.78
N GLY A 363 31.75 -9.13 44.91
CA GLY A 363 33.19 -9.10 44.69
C GLY A 363 33.51 -8.90 43.21
N VAL A 364 34.58 -8.17 42.91
CA VAL A 364 35.09 -8.03 41.54
C VAL A 364 35.85 -9.29 41.17
N TYR A 365 35.54 -9.88 40.02
CA TYR A 365 36.22 -11.06 39.53
C TYR A 365 37.57 -10.68 38.90
N GLU A 366 38.67 -11.05 39.56
CA GLU A 366 40.04 -10.79 39.10
C GLU A 366 40.83 -12.06 38.72
N GLY A 367 40.22 -13.24 38.86
CA GLY A 367 40.89 -14.53 38.62
C GLY A 367 40.11 -15.71 39.19
N GLU A 368 40.74 -16.89 39.23
CA GLU A 368 40.12 -18.13 39.71
C GLU A 368 39.53 -17.99 41.12
N VAL A 369 38.25 -18.33 41.28
CA VAL A 369 37.55 -18.26 42.56
C VAL A 369 37.21 -19.67 43.05
N VAL A 370 37.72 -20.05 44.22
CA VAL A 370 37.31 -21.30 44.89
C VAL A 370 35.92 -21.10 45.48
N ILE A 371 34.97 -21.94 45.07
CA ILE A 371 33.59 -21.89 45.53
C ILE A 371 33.50 -22.55 46.92
N PRO A 372 33.03 -21.85 47.96
CA PRO A 372 32.82 -22.46 49.27
C PRO A 372 31.88 -23.66 49.19
N SER A 373 32.16 -24.74 49.93
CA SER A 373 31.39 -26.00 49.88
C SER A 373 29.91 -25.87 50.30
N SER A 374 29.54 -24.81 51.01
CA SER A 374 28.16 -24.48 51.38
C SER A 374 27.38 -23.69 50.31
N THR A 375 28.05 -23.28 49.23
CA THR A 375 27.47 -22.42 48.18
C THR A 375 26.48 -23.23 47.34
N LYS A 376 25.24 -22.76 47.26
CA LYS A 376 24.21 -23.35 46.39
C LYS A 376 24.05 -22.59 45.08
N PHE A 377 24.28 -21.27 45.11
CA PHE A 377 24.12 -20.38 43.99
C PHE A 377 25.26 -19.37 43.98
N VAL A 378 25.81 -19.12 42.79
CA VAL A 378 26.65 -17.97 42.51
C VAL A 378 25.83 -17.01 41.68
N GLN A 379 25.68 -15.77 42.12
CA GLN A 379 25.12 -14.72 41.28
C GLN A 379 26.26 -14.02 40.56
N VAL A 380 26.09 -13.74 39.27
CA VAL A 380 27.05 -12.98 38.47
C VAL A 380 26.34 -11.88 37.69
N ILE A 381 27.05 -10.78 37.46
CA ILE A 381 26.58 -9.68 36.63
C ILE A 381 27.78 -9.02 35.95
N ALA A 382 27.61 -8.62 34.69
CA ALA A 382 28.55 -7.75 33.99
C ALA A 382 28.25 -6.28 34.30
N GLU A 383 29.28 -5.47 34.44
CA GLU A 383 29.25 -4.02 34.66
C GLU A 383 30.09 -3.35 33.56
N TYR A 384 29.49 -2.41 32.84
CA TYR A 384 30.15 -1.60 31.84
C TYR A 384 29.48 -0.23 31.73
N ASP A 385 30.26 0.85 31.78
CA ASP A 385 29.77 2.23 31.65
C ASP A 385 28.61 2.55 32.61
N ASP A 386 28.78 2.16 33.88
CA ASP A 386 27.80 2.26 34.99
C ASP A 386 26.47 1.52 34.79
N ASP A 387 26.31 0.81 33.66
CA ASP A 387 25.19 -0.08 33.37
C ASP A 387 25.54 -1.53 33.73
N PHE A 388 24.50 -2.33 34.01
CA PHE A 388 24.63 -3.74 34.33
C PHE A 388 24.00 -4.64 33.26
N TYR A 389 24.71 -5.72 32.91
CA TYR A 389 24.36 -6.65 31.85
C TYR A 389 24.44 -8.10 32.31
N ASP A 390 23.74 -8.99 31.60
CA ASP A 390 23.78 -10.45 31.75
C ASP A 390 23.82 -10.95 33.20
N SER A 391 22.76 -10.64 33.95
CA SER A 391 22.59 -11.16 35.30
C SER A 391 22.25 -12.64 35.24
N GLN A 392 23.13 -13.48 35.80
CA GLN A 392 22.95 -14.93 35.81
C GLN A 392 22.99 -15.48 37.23
N THR A 393 22.14 -16.46 37.50
CA THR A 393 22.21 -17.31 38.68
C THR A 393 22.80 -18.67 38.30
N ILE A 394 24.04 -18.92 38.69
CA ILE A 394 24.74 -20.18 38.45
C ILE A 394 24.48 -21.10 39.64
N LYS A 395 23.73 -22.19 39.43
CA LYS A 395 23.50 -23.19 40.47
C LYS A 395 24.70 -24.13 40.59
N ILE A 396 25.26 -24.25 41.79
CA ILE A 396 26.38 -25.13 42.09
C ILE A 396 25.83 -26.50 42.46
N ASP A 397 26.06 -27.48 41.59
CA ASP A 397 25.54 -28.84 41.76
C ASP A 397 26.52 -29.69 42.58
N SER A 398 26.07 -30.13 43.76
CA SER A 398 26.59 -31.34 44.38
C SER A 398 26.04 -32.55 43.61
N SER A 399 26.76 -32.96 42.56
CA SER A 399 26.59 -34.21 41.80
C SER A 399 25.14 -34.66 41.51
N ALA A 400 24.57 -34.23 40.38
CA ALA A 400 23.63 -35.01 39.57
C ALA A 400 23.39 -34.29 38.22
N LYS A 401 23.39 -35.03 37.11
CA LYS A 401 22.96 -34.54 35.78
C LYS A 401 21.55 -33.94 35.91
N LYS A 402 21.38 -32.66 35.57
CA LYS A 402 20.06 -32.02 35.48
C LYS A 402 19.37 -32.47 34.19
N GLU A 403 18.19 -33.02 34.34
CA GLU A 403 17.24 -33.18 33.22
C GLU A 403 16.57 -31.84 32.92
N LEU A 404 16.35 -31.56 31.64
CA LEU A 404 15.63 -30.39 31.14
C LEU A 404 14.19 -30.41 31.66
N VAL A 405 13.73 -29.33 32.31
CA VAL A 405 12.37 -29.26 32.89
C VAL A 405 11.45 -28.51 31.93
N ILE A 406 10.50 -29.24 31.33
CA ILE A 406 9.50 -28.72 30.39
C ILE A 406 8.12 -28.94 31.01
N ASP A 407 7.34 -27.85 31.16
CA ASP A 407 5.92 -27.93 31.50
C ASP A 407 5.13 -28.27 30.23
N LYS A 408 4.53 -29.45 30.21
CA LYS A 408 3.86 -30.01 29.03
C LYS A 408 2.61 -29.24 28.61
N GLU A 409 1.96 -28.53 29.53
CA GLU A 409 0.67 -27.89 29.30
C GLU A 409 0.78 -26.41 28.93
N LYS A 410 1.94 -25.78 29.17
CA LYS A 410 2.12 -24.35 28.96
C LYS A 410 2.70 -24.01 27.59
N PRO A 411 2.29 -22.87 26.99
CA PRO A 411 2.93 -22.35 25.78
C PRO A 411 4.39 -21.99 26.07
N MET A 412 5.22 -22.08 25.05
CA MET A 412 6.64 -21.78 25.20
C MET A 412 7.30 -21.29 23.92
N VAL A 413 8.40 -20.58 24.08
CA VAL A 413 9.27 -20.13 23.01
C VAL A 413 10.64 -20.76 23.22
N VAL A 414 11.14 -21.41 22.18
CA VAL A 414 12.48 -21.99 22.13
C VAL A 414 13.37 -21.10 21.28
N MET A 415 14.36 -20.47 21.91
CA MET A 415 15.36 -19.61 21.28
C MET A 415 16.58 -20.46 20.89
N HIS A 416 16.39 -21.28 19.86
CA HIS A 416 17.41 -22.19 19.35
C HIS A 416 17.45 -22.12 17.83
N THR A 417 18.65 -22.09 17.26
CA THR A 417 18.82 -21.94 15.82
C THR A 417 18.64 -23.26 15.10
N PHE A 418 17.55 -23.39 14.35
CA PHE A 418 17.29 -24.53 13.47
C PHE A 418 17.76 -24.21 12.06
N LYS A 419 18.64 -25.05 11.49
CA LYS A 419 19.23 -24.84 10.16
C LYS A 419 18.89 -26.00 9.22
N ALA A 420 18.67 -25.66 7.96
CA ALA A 420 18.58 -26.58 6.83
C ALA A 420 19.55 -26.11 5.75
N LYS A 421 20.42 -27.01 5.29
CA LYS A 421 21.53 -26.68 4.37
C LYS A 421 21.16 -26.83 2.89
N ASP A 422 20.05 -27.50 2.60
CA ASP A 422 19.60 -27.77 1.25
C ASP A 422 18.06 -27.79 1.14
N THR A 423 17.60 -27.84 -0.11
CA THR A 423 16.18 -27.81 -0.44
C THR A 423 15.38 -28.90 0.26
N LYS A 424 15.91 -30.13 0.31
CA LYS A 424 15.18 -31.26 0.88
C LYS A 424 15.02 -31.06 2.39
N GLU A 425 16.11 -30.75 3.08
CA GLU A 425 16.09 -30.50 4.53
C GLU A 425 15.22 -29.29 4.88
N SER A 426 15.18 -28.27 4.01
CA SER A 426 14.35 -27.08 4.21
C SER A 426 12.86 -27.42 4.22
N TYR A 427 12.36 -28.15 3.22
CA TYR A 427 10.95 -28.57 3.18
C TYR A 427 10.63 -29.60 4.27
N GLU A 428 11.56 -30.51 4.61
CA GLU A 428 11.39 -31.45 5.73
C GLU A 428 11.34 -30.72 7.09
N ASN A 429 12.06 -29.61 7.26
CA ASN A 429 11.95 -28.75 8.44
C ASN A 429 10.60 -28.03 8.47
N LEU A 430 10.19 -27.41 7.37
CA LEU A 430 8.92 -26.69 7.28
C LEU A 430 7.72 -27.59 7.53
N GLU A 431 7.70 -28.81 6.99
CA GLU A 431 6.61 -29.78 7.23
C GLU A 431 6.46 -30.13 8.71
N VAL A 432 7.57 -30.31 9.43
CA VAL A 432 7.49 -30.59 10.87
C VAL A 432 7.10 -29.33 11.66
N PHE A 433 7.56 -28.15 11.25
CA PHE A 433 7.11 -26.89 11.86
C PHE A 433 5.61 -26.64 11.65
N LYS A 434 5.05 -26.94 10.47
CA LYS A 434 3.60 -26.82 10.22
C LYS A 434 2.75 -27.66 11.19
N LYS A 435 3.29 -28.80 11.66
CA LYS A 435 2.56 -29.70 12.58
C LYS A 435 2.57 -29.20 14.02
N TYR A 436 3.70 -28.67 14.49
CA TYR A 436 3.92 -28.46 15.93
C TYR A 436 4.18 -27.01 16.34
N ALA A 437 4.72 -26.18 15.44
CA ALA A 437 5.01 -24.79 15.74
C ALA A 437 3.81 -23.88 15.43
N GLU A 438 3.62 -22.89 16.29
CA GLU A 438 2.62 -21.83 16.11
C GLU A 438 3.22 -20.66 15.32
N GLU A 439 4.44 -20.24 15.70
CA GLU A 439 5.14 -19.12 15.09
C GLU A 439 6.64 -19.43 14.91
N LEU A 440 7.21 -18.90 13.85
CA LEU A 440 8.64 -18.84 13.55
C LEU A 440 9.07 -17.37 13.56
N SER A 441 10.24 -17.09 14.12
CA SER A 441 10.82 -15.74 14.13
C SER A 441 12.34 -15.81 14.00
N ASP A 442 12.95 -14.72 13.53
CA ASP A 442 14.36 -14.72 13.09
C ASP A 442 14.59 -15.71 11.95
N VAL A 443 13.78 -15.57 10.89
CA VAL A 443 13.79 -16.47 9.73
C VAL A 443 14.69 -15.92 8.64
N ARG A 444 15.61 -16.75 8.17
CA ARG A 444 16.49 -16.48 7.04
C ARG A 444 16.30 -17.54 5.96
N ILE A 445 16.02 -17.09 4.74
CA ILE A 445 15.82 -17.92 3.57
C ILE A 445 16.85 -17.52 2.52
N VAL A 446 17.63 -18.47 2.02
CA VAL A 446 18.58 -18.23 0.94
C VAL A 446 18.28 -19.17 -0.22
N LEU A 447 17.96 -18.63 -1.38
CA LEU A 447 17.75 -19.37 -2.61
C LEU A 447 18.98 -19.18 -3.51
N PHE A 448 19.80 -20.21 -3.63
CA PHE A 448 20.91 -20.25 -4.57
C PHE A 448 20.40 -20.70 -5.94
N LYS A 449 20.55 -19.84 -6.95
CA LYS A 449 20.29 -20.21 -8.34
C LYS A 449 21.47 -21.02 -8.87
N LEU A 450 21.16 -22.19 -9.40
CA LEU A 450 22.14 -23.11 -9.98
C LEU A 450 22.10 -23.05 -11.50
N ASP A 451 23.26 -23.15 -12.14
CA ASP A 451 23.37 -23.43 -13.57
C ASP A 451 23.10 -24.92 -13.89
N ASP A 452 23.15 -25.27 -15.18
CA ASP A 452 22.92 -26.64 -15.64
C ASP A 452 23.95 -27.65 -15.11
N LYS A 453 25.12 -27.18 -14.66
CA LYS A 453 26.20 -27.98 -14.05
C LYS A 453 26.11 -28.03 -12.53
N GLY A 454 25.13 -27.34 -11.92
CA GLY A 454 24.94 -27.30 -10.46
C GLY A 454 25.85 -26.31 -9.73
N SER A 455 26.47 -25.35 -10.43
CA SER A 455 27.27 -24.29 -9.83
C SER A 455 26.40 -23.08 -9.49
N ASP A 456 26.67 -22.45 -8.34
CA ASP A 456 25.99 -21.24 -7.91
C ASP A 456 26.30 -20.07 -8.86
N ILE A 457 25.24 -19.47 -9.42
CA ILE A 457 25.35 -18.32 -10.33
C ILE A 457 24.69 -17.05 -9.78
N GLY A 458 24.11 -17.13 -8.58
CA GLY A 458 23.51 -16.00 -7.87
C GLY A 458 22.63 -16.48 -6.73
N TYR A 459 22.23 -15.58 -5.83
CA TYR A 459 21.33 -15.92 -4.73
C TYR A 459 20.29 -14.84 -4.47
N ILE A 460 19.17 -15.25 -3.89
CA ILE A 460 18.15 -14.38 -3.31
C ILE A 460 18.14 -14.66 -1.82
N GLU A 461 18.22 -13.61 -1.00
CA GLU A 461 18.20 -13.73 0.45
C GLU A 461 17.05 -12.92 1.03
N VAL A 462 16.24 -13.56 1.88
CA VAL A 462 15.17 -12.93 2.64
C VAL A 462 15.48 -13.09 4.12
N ASN A 463 15.48 -11.98 4.86
CA ASN A 463 15.66 -11.95 6.31
C ASN A 463 14.38 -11.38 6.94
N ILE A 464 13.85 -12.08 7.93
CA ILE A 464 12.66 -11.71 8.70
C ILE A 464 13.07 -11.62 10.16
N ASP A 465 13.05 -10.40 10.71
CA ASP A 465 13.49 -10.12 12.09
C ASP A 465 12.59 -10.79 13.15
N THR A 466 13.13 -10.97 14.34
CA THR A 466 12.44 -11.44 15.56
C THR A 466 11.09 -10.77 15.85
N LYS A 467 10.86 -9.52 15.43
CA LYS A 467 9.62 -8.76 15.70
C LYS A 467 8.46 -9.11 14.77
N ILE A 468 8.68 -9.90 13.73
CA ILE A 468 7.67 -10.26 12.75
C ILE A 468 7.28 -11.72 12.96
N ALA A 469 6.07 -11.95 13.46
CA ALA A 469 5.52 -13.29 13.60
C ALA A 469 5.26 -13.89 12.21
N THR A 470 5.83 -15.07 11.94
CA THR A 470 5.59 -15.82 10.71
C THR A 470 5.19 -17.25 11.00
N THR A 471 4.61 -17.94 10.03
CA THR A 471 4.27 -19.37 10.12
C THR A 471 5.06 -20.16 9.10
N ALA A 472 5.26 -21.46 9.33
CA ALA A 472 5.90 -22.34 8.36
C ALA A 472 5.21 -22.30 6.98
N GLN A 473 3.88 -22.17 6.95
CA GLN A 473 3.11 -22.02 5.71
C GLN A 473 3.44 -20.71 4.97
N MET A 474 3.58 -19.58 5.69
CA MET A 474 3.95 -18.30 5.08
C MET A 474 5.38 -18.33 4.52
N VAL A 475 6.30 -18.99 5.23
CA VAL A 475 7.69 -19.19 4.76
C VAL A 475 7.70 -20.01 3.47
N GLU A 476 6.93 -21.10 3.42
CA GLU A 476 6.82 -21.94 2.22
C GLU A 476 6.24 -21.18 1.02
N VAL A 477 5.13 -20.46 1.23
CA VAL A 477 4.54 -19.61 0.18
C VAL A 477 5.54 -18.56 -0.32
N THR A 478 6.36 -18.01 0.58
CA THR A 478 7.42 -17.06 0.20
C THR A 478 8.48 -17.73 -0.68
N ILE A 479 8.96 -18.91 -0.29
CA ILE A 479 9.92 -19.69 -1.09
C ILE A 479 9.35 -19.97 -2.50
N ASP A 480 8.11 -20.42 -2.58
CA ASP A 480 7.47 -20.79 -3.85
C ASP A 480 7.24 -19.57 -4.75
N ASN A 481 6.86 -18.42 -4.16
CA ASN A 481 6.71 -17.16 -4.89
C ASN A 481 8.06 -16.65 -5.43
N LEU A 482 9.12 -16.71 -4.63
CA LEU A 482 10.46 -16.30 -5.08
C LEU A 482 10.97 -17.21 -6.20
N LYS A 483 10.78 -18.52 -6.06
CA LYS A 483 11.18 -19.51 -7.06
C LYS A 483 10.43 -19.30 -8.38
N SER A 484 9.10 -19.16 -8.33
CA SER A 484 8.28 -18.96 -9.54
C SER A 484 8.52 -17.59 -10.21
N SER A 485 8.81 -16.55 -9.44
CA SER A 485 9.00 -15.19 -9.97
C SER A 485 10.39 -14.95 -10.56
N PHE A 486 11.44 -15.49 -9.93
CA PHE A 486 12.83 -15.12 -10.24
C PHE A 486 13.70 -16.27 -10.77
N ILE A 487 13.27 -17.53 -10.59
CA ILE A 487 13.97 -18.72 -11.09
C ILE A 487 13.15 -19.35 -12.22
N THR A 488 12.95 -18.58 -13.29
CA THR A 488 12.13 -18.99 -14.45
C THR A 488 12.76 -20.11 -15.29
N ASN A 489 14.09 -20.21 -15.29
CA ASN A 489 14.87 -21.30 -15.89
C ASN A 489 16.00 -21.69 -14.93
N GLY A 490 16.12 -22.99 -14.61
CA GLY A 490 17.18 -23.56 -13.76
C GLY A 490 16.66 -24.25 -12.49
N ARG A 491 17.58 -24.77 -11.68
CA ARG A 491 17.30 -25.34 -10.35
C ARG A 491 17.72 -24.37 -9.26
N ALA A 492 17.08 -24.47 -8.10
CA ALA A 492 17.46 -23.69 -6.93
C ALA A 492 17.78 -24.63 -5.75
N ASN A 493 18.86 -24.32 -5.04
CA ASN A 493 19.12 -24.88 -3.72
C ASN A 493 18.63 -23.89 -2.66
N ILE A 494 17.84 -24.36 -1.71
CA ILE A 494 17.23 -23.54 -0.67
C ILE A 494 17.94 -23.83 0.64
N GLN A 495 18.37 -22.80 1.34
CA GLN A 495 18.77 -22.86 2.74
C GLN A 495 17.75 -22.11 3.57
N PHE A 496 17.47 -22.66 4.74
CA PHE A 496 16.52 -22.10 5.69
C PHE A 496 17.14 -22.12 7.09
N GLU A 497 17.01 -21.01 7.80
CA GLU A 497 17.42 -20.86 9.19
C GLU A 497 16.32 -20.15 9.97
N CYS A 498 16.07 -20.59 11.20
CA CYS A 498 15.11 -19.98 12.11
C CYS A 498 15.73 -19.91 13.51
N GLY A 499 15.80 -18.71 14.10
CA GLY A 499 16.42 -18.48 15.40
C GLY A 499 15.50 -18.69 16.60
N SER A 500 14.17 -18.66 16.41
CA SER A 500 13.22 -18.93 17.50
C SER A 500 11.87 -19.48 17.03
N VAL A 501 11.32 -20.38 17.84
CA VAL A 501 10.08 -21.10 17.53
C VAL A 501 9.13 -21.05 18.72
N SER A 502 7.89 -20.61 18.47
CA SER A 502 6.80 -20.64 19.45
C SER A 502 6.01 -21.93 19.31
N PHE A 503 5.77 -22.61 20.43
CA PHE A 503 4.94 -23.80 20.53
C PHE A 503 3.72 -23.53 21.41
N LYS A 504 2.58 -24.07 20.99
CA LYS A 504 1.31 -23.94 21.73
C LYS A 504 1.37 -24.57 23.12
N THR A 505 2.12 -25.67 23.26
CA THR A 505 2.33 -26.37 24.52
C THR A 505 3.74 -26.98 24.58
N GLY A 506 4.26 -27.23 25.78
CA GLY A 506 5.51 -27.98 25.95
C GLY A 506 5.41 -29.41 25.40
N GLN A 507 4.22 -30.02 25.38
CA GLN A 507 4.00 -31.31 24.72
C GLN A 507 4.23 -31.22 23.20
N ALA A 508 3.78 -30.14 22.54
CA ALA A 508 4.05 -29.93 21.10
C ALA A 508 5.56 -29.80 20.81
N PHE A 509 6.32 -29.18 21.72
CA PHE A 509 7.78 -29.16 21.63
C PHE A 509 8.40 -30.56 21.81
N TYR A 510 7.93 -31.36 22.76
CA TYR A 510 8.39 -32.76 22.89
C TYR A 510 8.12 -33.57 21.63
N ASP A 511 6.93 -33.45 21.05
CA ASP A 511 6.54 -34.17 19.84
C ASP A 511 7.38 -33.72 18.64
N PHE A 512 7.66 -32.42 18.53
CA PHE A 512 8.58 -31.86 17.55
C PHE A 512 9.98 -32.45 17.66
N VAL A 513 10.56 -32.47 18.86
CA VAL A 513 11.92 -32.98 19.11
C VAL A 513 12.00 -34.48 18.82
N ASN A 514 10.96 -35.25 19.17
CA ASN A 514 10.86 -36.68 18.88
C ASN A 514 10.76 -36.96 17.38
N GLU A 515 9.93 -36.22 16.63
CA GLU A 515 9.79 -36.39 15.18
C GLU A 515 11.09 -36.00 14.44
N LYS A 516 11.79 -34.98 14.93
CA LYS A 516 13.11 -34.58 14.41
C LYS A 516 14.26 -35.48 14.88
N GLN A 517 14.01 -36.41 15.80
CA GLN A 517 15.03 -37.24 16.45
C GLN A 517 16.16 -36.41 17.10
N ILE A 518 15.83 -35.20 17.58
CA ILE A 518 16.76 -34.33 18.28
C ILE A 518 16.82 -34.76 19.74
N SER A 519 17.99 -34.73 20.36
CA SER A 519 18.09 -35.01 21.79
C SER A 519 17.76 -33.76 22.60
N LEU A 520 16.93 -33.89 23.64
CA LEU A 520 16.66 -32.79 24.58
C LEU A 520 17.91 -32.25 25.26
N SER A 521 18.99 -33.04 25.31
CA SER A 521 20.30 -32.60 25.81
C SER A 521 21.00 -31.55 24.95
N GLN A 522 20.51 -31.32 23.71
CA GLN A 522 21.01 -30.27 22.83
C GLN A 522 20.48 -28.87 23.19
N PHE A 523 19.46 -28.80 24.04
CA PHE A 523 18.88 -27.54 24.49
C PHE A 523 19.35 -27.20 25.90
N LYS A 524 19.55 -25.90 26.16
CA LYS A 524 19.79 -25.39 27.51
C LYS A 524 18.48 -24.87 28.10
N GLN A 525 18.35 -24.92 29.43
CA GLN A 525 17.16 -24.38 30.11
C GLN A 525 16.94 -22.89 29.79
N GLU A 526 18.02 -22.13 29.59
CA GLU A 526 18.01 -20.69 29.25
C GLU A 526 17.42 -20.41 27.85
N GLU A 527 17.44 -21.39 26.94
CA GLU A 527 16.89 -21.28 25.59
C GLU A 527 15.36 -21.47 25.59
N ILE A 528 14.78 -21.94 26.69
CA ILE A 528 13.34 -22.25 26.80
C ILE A 528 12.66 -21.22 27.70
N LYS A 529 11.76 -20.44 27.11
CA LYS A 529 10.93 -19.46 27.83
C LYS A 529 9.49 -19.91 27.85
N ILE A 530 8.89 -19.98 29.04
CA ILE A 530 7.45 -20.19 29.18
C ILE A 530 6.75 -18.88 28.78
N LYS A 531 5.76 -18.97 27.91
CA LYS A 531 4.98 -17.82 27.41
C LYS A 531 3.89 -17.42 28.41
#